data_AF-A0A6P0MAJ3-F1
#
_entry.id   AF-A0A6P0MAJ3-F1
#
_cell.length_a   1.000
_cell.length_b   1.000
_cell.length_c   1.000
_cell.angle_alpha   90.00
_cell.angle_beta   90.00
_cell.angle_gamma   90.00
#
_symmetry.space_group_name_H-M   'P 1'
#
loop_
_entity.id
_entity.type
_entity.pdbx_description
1 polymer ?
#
loop_
_entity_poly.entity_id
_entity_poly.type
_entity_poly.pdbx_seq_one_letter_code
_entity_poly.pdbx_strand_id
1 'polypeptide(L)'
;VEGKRNIRIVPLTPDLAELLMAYIEARSENGEVVKPSSPLFIAVGNRAGGKRISRRGIRLVVDSYLEQTNLKQTPGRTISAHSLRHTAGTLALRSGAELRQVQDLLGHADPRTTCIYAHVADRWENNPALKLGINLS
;
A
#
# COMPACT_ATOMS: atom_id res chain seq x y z
N VAL A 1 9.54 -7.42 -4.61
CA VAL A 1 10.02 -7.04 -3.25
C VAL A 1 10.55 -8.27 -2.56
N GLU A 2 11.81 -8.25 -2.10
CA GLU A 2 12.43 -9.40 -1.44
C GLU A 2 12.27 -9.33 0.09
N GLY A 3 11.72 -10.39 0.67
CA GLY A 3 11.82 -10.70 2.09
C GLY A 3 12.64 -11.97 2.30
N LYS A 4 13.19 -12.16 3.51
CA LYS A 4 14.16 -13.20 3.92
C LYS A 4 13.83 -14.66 3.51
N ARG A 5 12.63 -14.95 3.01
CA ARG A 5 12.17 -16.28 2.53
C ARG A 5 11.18 -16.25 1.35
N ASN A 6 10.88 -15.08 0.75
CA ASN A 6 9.87 -14.99 -0.32
C ASN A 6 10.11 -13.79 -1.24
N ILE A 7 10.18 -14.06 -2.55
CA ILE A 7 10.12 -13.05 -3.61
C ILE A 7 8.65 -12.84 -3.94
N ARG A 8 8.16 -11.61 -3.81
CA ARG A 8 6.80 -11.25 -4.24
C ARG A 8 6.86 -10.34 -5.45
N ILE A 9 6.09 -10.68 -6.48
CA ILE A 9 5.84 -9.84 -7.65
C ILE A 9 4.56 -9.05 -7.34
N VAL A 10 4.65 -7.72 -7.45
CA VAL A 10 3.50 -6.82 -7.31
C VAL A 10 3.37 -6.09 -8.63
N PRO A 11 2.25 -6.24 -9.37
CA PRO A 11 2.05 -5.49 -10.60
C PRO A 11 1.96 -4.00 -10.27
N LEU A 12 2.67 -3.19 -11.04
CA LEU A 12 2.60 -1.74 -10.97
C LEU A 12 1.61 -1.26 -12.01
N THR A 13 0.86 -0.21 -11.69
CA THR A 13 0.12 0.54 -12.69
C THR A 13 1.10 1.32 -13.58
N PRO A 14 0.77 1.58 -14.85
CA PRO A 14 1.69 2.27 -15.77
C PRO A 14 2.15 3.64 -15.26
N ASP A 15 1.23 4.44 -14.71
CA ASP A 15 1.49 5.74 -14.09
C ASP A 15 2.48 5.65 -12.92
N LEU A 16 2.35 4.62 -12.08
CA LEU A 16 3.29 4.40 -10.98
C LEU A 16 4.68 3.99 -11.51
N ALA A 17 4.74 3.19 -12.58
CA ALA A 17 6.00 2.84 -13.21
C ALA A 17 6.70 4.07 -13.78
N GLU A 18 5.97 4.96 -14.46
CA GLU A 18 6.48 6.23 -14.98
C GLU A 18 7.03 7.12 -13.86
N LEU A 19 6.29 7.28 -12.76
CA LEU A 19 6.74 8.07 -11.60
C LEU A 19 8.00 7.49 -10.96
N LEU A 20 8.13 6.16 -10.88
CA LEU A 20 9.33 5.52 -10.35
C LEU A 20 10.53 5.71 -11.27
N MET A 21 10.33 5.65 -12.58
CA MET A 21 11.38 5.89 -13.57
C MET A 21 11.86 7.33 -13.50
N ALA A 22 10.95 8.30 -13.48
CA ALA A 22 11.27 9.72 -13.33
C ALA A 22 12.07 9.99 -12.04
N TYR A 23 11.70 9.32 -10.94
CA TYR A 23 12.44 9.43 -9.69
C TYR A 23 13.85 8.80 -9.76
N ILE A 24 14.03 7.66 -10.45
CA ILE A 24 15.36 7.05 -10.67
C ILE A 24 16.25 7.93 -11.56
N GLU A 25 15.65 8.55 -12.58
CA GLU A 25 16.33 9.51 -13.46
C GLU A 25 16.81 10.73 -12.69
N ALA A 26 15.93 11.36 -11.90
CA ALA A 26 16.27 12.49 -11.05
C ALA A 26 17.41 12.18 -10.07
N ARG A 27 17.52 10.94 -9.58
CA ARG A 27 18.67 10.52 -8.75
C ARG A 27 19.97 10.49 -9.54
N SER A 28 19.91 9.98 -10.77
CA SER A 28 21.06 9.89 -11.66
C SER A 28 21.55 11.29 -12.06
N GLU A 29 20.62 12.22 -12.33
CA GLU A 29 20.91 13.62 -12.63
C GLU A 29 21.57 14.36 -11.45
N ASN A 30 21.25 13.97 -10.21
CA ASN A 30 21.91 14.49 -9.01
C ASN A 30 23.28 13.84 -8.73
N GLY A 31 23.86 13.12 -9.71
CA GLY A 31 25.20 12.56 -9.65
C GLY A 31 25.29 11.19 -8.96
N GLU A 32 24.17 10.53 -8.69
CA GLU A 32 24.17 9.18 -8.12
C GLU A 32 24.37 8.10 -9.18
N VAL A 33 25.27 7.15 -8.93
CA VAL A 33 25.37 5.94 -9.74
C VAL A 33 24.34 4.92 -9.25
N VAL A 34 23.16 4.89 -9.89
CA VAL A 34 22.07 3.96 -9.53
C VAL A 34 22.35 2.58 -10.15
N LYS A 35 22.60 1.58 -9.28
CA LYS A 35 22.79 0.18 -9.66
C LYS A 35 21.52 -0.63 -9.33
N PRO A 36 21.30 -1.81 -9.93
CA PRO A 36 20.17 -2.68 -9.57
C PRO A 36 20.07 -3.04 -8.08
N SER A 37 21.22 -3.11 -7.39
CA SER A 37 21.29 -3.37 -5.94
C SER A 37 21.16 -2.11 -5.07
N SER A 38 21.16 -0.91 -5.66
CA SER A 38 20.98 0.34 -4.94
C SER A 38 19.57 0.38 -4.31
N PRO A 39 19.42 0.97 -3.11
CA PRO A 39 18.08 1.17 -2.55
C PRO A 39 17.26 2.04 -3.52
N LEU A 40 16.01 1.64 -3.78
CA LEU A 40 15.09 2.44 -4.59
C LEU A 40 14.88 3.82 -3.94
N PHE A 41 14.37 3.85 -2.71
CA PHE A 41 14.16 5.09 -1.96
C PHE A 41 15.32 5.43 -1.04
N ILE A 42 15.78 6.68 -1.12
CA ILE A 42 16.89 7.21 -0.31
C ILE A 42 16.42 8.36 0.59
N ALA A 43 17.17 8.63 1.65
CA ALA A 43 16.96 9.83 2.45
C ALA A 43 17.55 11.06 1.74
N VAL A 44 16.83 12.17 1.79
CA VAL A 44 17.26 13.47 1.26
C VAL A 44 17.65 14.33 2.46
N GLY A 45 18.96 14.48 2.72
CA GLY A 45 19.44 15.31 3.82
C GLY A 45 20.91 15.10 4.18
N ASN A 46 21.54 16.09 4.81
CA ASN A 46 23.00 16.18 4.92
C ASN A 46 23.69 15.00 5.64
N ARG A 47 23.05 14.38 6.64
CA ARG A 47 23.67 13.28 7.43
C ARG A 47 23.43 11.88 6.88
N ALA A 48 22.32 11.67 6.17
CA ALA A 48 21.90 10.36 5.68
C ALA A 48 21.65 10.33 4.17
N GLY A 49 22.01 11.41 3.47
CA GLY A 49 21.83 11.61 2.04
C GLY A 49 22.37 10.43 1.24
N GLY A 50 21.59 9.96 0.26
CA GLY A 50 21.96 8.82 -0.59
C GLY A 50 21.85 7.45 0.09
N LYS A 51 21.61 7.36 1.40
CA LYS A 51 21.38 6.08 2.09
C LYS A 51 19.91 5.67 1.99
N ARG A 52 19.64 4.37 2.10
CA ARG A 52 18.28 3.81 2.16
C ARG A 52 17.43 4.57 3.19
N ILE A 53 16.25 5.03 2.78
CA ILE A 53 15.33 5.69 3.69
C ILE A 53 14.92 4.75 4.84
N SER A 54 14.92 5.28 6.07
CA SER A 54 14.50 4.52 7.24
C SER A 54 12.97 4.40 7.31
N ARG A 55 12.45 3.44 8.10
CA ARG A 55 11.01 3.33 8.36
C ARG A 55 10.43 4.61 8.96
N ARG A 56 11.21 5.29 9.83
CA ARG A 56 10.84 6.59 10.39
C ARG A 56 10.78 7.66 9.30
N GLY A 57 11.74 7.66 8.37
CA GLY A 57 11.74 8.58 7.22
C GLY A 57 10.50 8.40 6.34
N ILE A 58 10.16 7.16 5.99
CA ILE A 58 8.94 6.85 5.24
C ILE A 58 7.70 7.36 5.98
N ARG A 59 7.63 7.11 7.30
CA ARG A 59 6.52 7.61 8.13
C ARG A 59 6.42 9.13 8.07
N LEU A 60 7.53 9.85 8.21
CA LEU A 60 7.52 11.32 8.18
C LEU A 60 7.04 11.87 6.83
N VAL A 61 7.48 11.26 5.72
CA VAL A 61 7.02 11.64 4.37
C VAL A 61 5.51 11.44 4.24
N VAL A 62 5.02 10.26 4.60
CA VAL A 62 3.57 9.95 4.51
C VAL A 62 2.76 10.85 5.46
N ASP A 63 3.22 11.02 6.69
CA ASP A 63 2.54 11.86 7.69
C ASP A 63 2.46 13.33 7.19
N SER A 64 3.52 13.85 6.57
CA SER A 64 3.52 15.20 6.00
C SER A 64 2.47 15.39 4.89
N TYR A 65 2.33 14.44 3.96
CA TYR A 65 1.29 14.51 2.93
C TYR A 65 -0.12 14.37 3.51
N LEU A 66 -0.29 13.52 4.53
CA LEU A 66 -1.57 13.38 5.24
C LEU A 66 -1.95 14.66 5.99
N GLU A 67 -0.98 15.39 6.53
CA GLU A 67 -1.19 16.68 7.18
C GLU A 67 -1.57 17.75 6.15
N GLN A 68 -0.84 17.84 5.03
CA GLN A 68 -1.14 18.80 3.95
C GLN A 68 -2.53 18.61 3.33
N THR A 69 -3.06 17.38 3.36
CA THR A 69 -4.40 17.04 2.87
C THR A 69 -5.46 17.09 3.96
N ASN A 70 -5.13 17.49 5.19
CA ASN A 70 -6.01 17.46 6.37
C ASN A 70 -6.62 16.08 6.68
N LEU A 71 -6.01 15.00 6.18
CA LEU A 71 -6.47 13.63 6.42
C LEU A 71 -5.86 13.01 7.68
N LYS A 72 -4.72 13.55 8.15
CA LYS A 72 -3.96 12.99 9.28
C LYS A 72 -4.82 12.77 10.52
N GLN A 73 -5.62 13.77 10.88
CA GLN A 73 -6.54 13.72 12.01
C GLN A 73 -7.97 13.81 11.48
N THR A 74 -8.58 12.65 11.27
CA THR A 74 -10.02 12.56 10.97
C THR A 74 -10.77 12.35 12.30
N PRO A 75 -12.00 12.85 12.49
CA PRO A 75 -12.76 12.60 13.72
C PRO A 75 -12.76 11.12 14.11
N GLY A 76 -12.29 10.82 15.33
CA GLY A 76 -12.22 9.47 15.88
C GLY A 76 -11.07 8.58 15.37
N ARG A 77 -10.16 9.07 14.49
CA ARG A 77 -9.03 8.27 14.00
C ARG A 77 -7.83 9.10 13.53
N THR A 78 -6.63 8.59 13.78
CA THR A 78 -5.40 9.11 13.17
C THR A 78 -5.01 8.23 11.97
N ILE A 79 -4.88 8.83 10.79
CA ILE A 79 -4.48 8.14 9.57
C ILE A 79 -2.96 7.98 9.54
N SER A 80 -2.49 6.83 9.07
CA SER A 80 -1.07 6.50 8.92
C SER A 80 -0.84 5.68 7.65
N ALA A 81 0.43 5.40 7.33
CA ALA A 81 0.78 4.48 6.26
C ALA A 81 0.09 3.11 6.38
N HIS A 82 -0.14 2.61 7.61
CA HIS A 82 -0.87 1.36 7.82
C HIS A 82 -2.37 1.50 7.52
N SER A 83 -2.97 2.65 7.83
CA SER A 83 -4.36 2.97 7.49
C SER A 83 -4.56 3.03 5.97
N LEU A 84 -3.60 3.60 5.22
CA LEU A 84 -3.61 3.61 3.76
C LEU A 84 -3.53 2.18 3.19
N ARG A 85 -2.67 1.33 3.77
CA ARG A 85 -2.58 -0.08 3.40
C ARG A 85 -3.89 -0.83 3.63
N HIS A 86 -4.58 -0.58 4.74
CA HIS A 86 -5.91 -1.15 4.98
C HIS A 86 -6.92 -0.70 3.93
N THR A 87 -6.90 0.60 3.61
CA THR A 87 -7.77 1.18 2.59
C THR A 87 -7.55 0.51 1.23
N ALA A 88 -6.29 0.31 0.81
CA ALA A 88 -5.97 -0.41 -0.41
C ALA A 88 -6.54 -1.85 -0.42
N GLY A 89 -6.41 -2.57 0.70
CA GLY A 89 -6.96 -3.93 0.83
C GLY A 89 -8.48 -3.99 0.71
N THR A 90 -9.18 -3.10 1.42
CA THR A 90 -10.64 -2.99 1.35
C THR A 90 -11.11 -2.58 -0.05
N LEU A 91 -10.48 -1.57 -0.68
CA LEU A 91 -10.86 -1.11 -2.01
C LEU A 91 -10.62 -2.16 -3.09
N ALA A 92 -9.52 -2.92 -3.01
CA ALA A 92 -9.25 -3.99 -3.96
C ALA A 92 -10.34 -5.07 -3.92
N LEU A 93 -10.73 -5.53 -2.71
CA LEU A 93 -11.82 -6.49 -2.57
C LEU A 93 -13.16 -5.93 -3.07
N ARG A 94 -13.48 -4.68 -2.73
CA ARG A 94 -14.72 -4.02 -3.20
C ARG A 94 -14.76 -3.83 -4.71
N SER A 95 -13.59 -3.71 -5.34
CA SER A 95 -13.47 -3.61 -6.81
C SER A 95 -13.51 -4.97 -7.51
N GLY A 96 -13.78 -6.06 -6.78
CA GLY A 96 -13.90 -7.41 -7.33
C GLY A 96 -12.61 -8.22 -7.37
N ALA A 97 -11.51 -7.73 -6.79
CA ALA A 97 -10.27 -8.52 -6.71
C ALA A 97 -10.47 -9.74 -5.79
N GLU A 98 -9.88 -10.86 -6.17
CA GLU A 98 -9.93 -12.07 -5.36
C GLU A 98 -9.11 -11.91 -4.08
N LEU A 99 -9.52 -12.61 -3.01
CA LEU A 99 -8.83 -12.57 -1.72
C LEU A 99 -7.34 -12.90 -1.86
N ARG A 100 -6.98 -13.82 -2.77
CA ARG A 100 -5.60 -14.18 -3.05
C ARG A 100 -4.80 -13.03 -3.68
N GLN A 101 -5.39 -12.32 -4.64
CA GLN A 101 -4.77 -11.16 -5.27
C GLN A 101 -4.53 -10.05 -4.25
N VAL A 102 -5.50 -9.81 -3.34
CA VAL A 102 -5.34 -8.83 -2.26
C VAL A 102 -4.28 -9.27 -1.24
N GLN A 103 -4.21 -10.56 -0.92
CA GLN A 103 -3.16 -11.11 -0.06
C GLN A 103 -1.76 -10.89 -0.66
N ASP A 104 -1.61 -11.12 -1.95
CA ASP A 104 -0.34 -10.95 -2.67
C ASP A 104 0.04 -9.47 -2.77
N LEU A 105 -0.89 -8.59 -3.13
CA LEU A 105 -0.70 -7.13 -3.15
C LEU A 105 -0.24 -6.59 -1.80
N LEU A 106 -0.88 -7.01 -0.71
CA LEU A 106 -0.51 -6.54 0.62
C LEU A 106 0.78 -7.23 1.10
N GLY A 107 1.09 -8.42 0.62
CA GLY A 107 2.25 -9.15 1.08
C GLY A 107 2.01 -9.83 2.44
N HIS A 108 0.79 -10.30 2.71
CA HIS A 108 0.49 -11.07 3.91
C HIS A 108 1.00 -12.51 3.79
N ALA A 109 1.61 -13.02 4.85
CA ALA A 109 2.04 -14.42 4.92
C ALA A 109 0.88 -15.34 5.32
N ASP A 110 -0.05 -14.83 6.14
CA ASP A 110 -1.22 -15.54 6.63
C ASP A 110 -2.49 -15.03 5.94
N PRO A 111 -3.26 -15.88 5.25
CA PRO A 111 -4.54 -15.53 4.66
C PRO A 111 -5.54 -14.92 5.67
N ARG A 112 -5.47 -15.31 6.94
CA ARG A 112 -6.36 -14.79 8.01
C ARG A 112 -6.23 -13.27 8.17
N THR A 113 -5.04 -12.71 7.94
CA THR A 113 -4.83 -11.26 7.99
C THR A 113 -5.57 -10.54 6.85
N THR A 114 -5.76 -11.18 5.71
CA THR A 114 -6.51 -10.62 4.57
C THR A 114 -8.02 -10.79 4.74
N CYS A 115 -8.49 -11.86 5.39
CA CYS A 115 -9.92 -12.09 5.65
C CYS A 115 -10.60 -10.95 6.43
N ILE A 116 -9.85 -10.21 7.24
CA ILE A 116 -10.36 -9.01 7.93
C ILE A 116 -11.01 -8.03 6.95
N TYR A 117 -10.45 -7.86 5.74
CA TYR A 117 -11.02 -6.96 4.73
C TYR A 117 -12.26 -7.53 4.07
N ALA A 118 -12.37 -8.86 3.95
CA ALA A 118 -13.56 -9.50 3.38
C ALA A 118 -14.78 -9.28 4.29
N HIS A 119 -14.61 -9.43 5.60
CA HIS A 119 -15.68 -9.12 6.56
C HIS A 119 -16.10 -7.64 6.52
N VAL A 120 -15.14 -6.73 6.31
CA VAL A 120 -15.42 -5.29 6.17
C VAL A 120 -16.06 -4.96 4.82
N ALA A 121 -15.79 -5.68 3.75
CA ALA A 121 -16.50 -5.46 2.48
C ALA A 121 -17.93 -6.04 2.54
N ASP A 122 -18.07 -7.24 3.08
CA ASP A 122 -19.34 -8.00 3.11
C ASP A 122 -20.41 -7.34 3.97
N ARG A 123 -20.01 -6.76 5.12
CA ARG A 123 -20.91 -6.10 6.08
C ARG A 123 -21.65 -4.89 5.50
N TRP A 124 -21.23 -4.37 4.34
CA TRP A 124 -21.84 -3.18 3.70
C TRP A 124 -22.69 -3.50 2.47
N GLU A 125 -22.49 -4.63 1.78
CA GLU A 125 -23.12 -4.87 0.46
C GLU A 125 -23.92 -6.18 0.37
N ASN A 126 -23.70 -7.15 1.26
CA ASN A 126 -24.35 -8.46 1.14
C ASN A 126 -25.22 -8.76 2.37
N ASN A 127 -26.53 -8.58 2.23
CA ASN A 127 -27.47 -9.30 3.08
C ASN A 127 -27.63 -10.72 2.51
N PRO A 128 -27.05 -11.77 3.11
CA PRO A 128 -27.18 -13.13 2.61
C PRO A 128 -28.65 -13.58 2.56
N ALA A 129 -29.54 -13.02 3.39
CA ALA A 129 -30.96 -13.35 3.36
C ALA A 129 -31.65 -12.97 2.04
N LEU A 130 -31.19 -11.90 1.36
CA LEU A 130 -31.73 -11.50 0.05
C LEU A 130 -31.30 -12.44 -1.09
N LYS A 131 -30.25 -13.26 -0.88
CA LYS A 131 -29.75 -14.21 -1.88
C LYS A 131 -30.35 -15.62 -1.73
N LEU A 132 -31.12 -15.88 -0.66
CA LEU A 132 -31.69 -17.19 -0.38
C LEU A 132 -32.97 -17.49 -1.19
N GLY A 133 -33.51 -16.53 -1.95
CA GLY A 133 -34.64 -16.76 -2.85
C GLY A 133 -35.92 -17.26 -2.16
N ILE A 134 -36.05 -17.07 -0.84
CA ILE A 134 -37.22 -17.52 -0.09
C ILE A 134 -38.36 -16.53 -0.34
N ASN A 135 -39.26 -16.87 -1.25
CA ASN A 135 -40.56 -16.21 -1.35
C ASN A 135 -41.42 -16.70 -0.19
N LEU A 136 -41.69 -15.82 0.77
CA LEU A 136 -42.74 -16.03 1.75
C LEU A 136 -44.07 -15.75 1.04
N SER A 137 -44.71 -16.83 0.57
CA SER A 137 -46.10 -16.84 0.09
C SER A 137 -47.08 -16.66 1.24
#